data_AF-A0A970XD17-F1
#
_entry.id   AF-A0A970XD17-F1
#
_cell.length_a   1.000
_cell.length_b   1.000
_cell.length_c   1.000
_cell.angle_alpha   90.00
_cell.angle_beta   90.00
_cell.angle_gamma   90.00
#
_symmetry.space_group_name_H-M   'P 1'
#
loop_
_entity.id
_entity.type
_entity.pdbx_description
1 polymer ?
#
loop_
_entity_poly.entity_id
_entity_poly.type
_entity_poly.pdbx_seq_one_letter_code
_entity_poly.pdbx_strand_id
1 'polypeptide(L)' 'MNTAYVLKDYGPRPFVINIEKATRQNDTFRTALWTGNHFQVTLMSLNVGEDIGTEIHPELDQFLRIEQGR' A
#
# COMPACT_ATOMS: atom_id res chain seq x y z
N MET A 1 4.88 12.83 -19.49
CA MET A 1 5.32 13.56 -18.28
C MET A 1 5.16 12.63 -17.10
N ASN A 2 6.27 12.23 -16.47
CA ASN A 2 6.28 11.26 -15.38
C ASN A 2 6.21 12.00 -14.04
N THR A 3 5.05 12.55 -13.70
CA THR A 3 4.88 13.19 -12.39
C THR A 3 4.77 12.12 -11.33
N ALA A 4 5.56 12.26 -10.26
CA ALA A 4 5.45 11.42 -9.07
C ALA A 4 4.09 11.67 -8.40
N TYR A 5 3.45 10.63 -7.87
CA TYR A 5 2.24 10.76 -7.08
C TYR A 5 2.58 11.37 -5.72
N VAL A 6 1.73 12.28 -5.23
CA VAL A 6 1.74 12.61 -3.80
C VAL A 6 1.07 11.44 -3.08
N LEU A 7 1.84 10.61 -2.38
CA LEU A 7 1.28 9.49 -1.64
C LEU A 7 0.75 9.97 -0.30
N LYS A 8 -0.56 9.81 -0.10
CA LYS A 8 -1.30 10.12 1.12
C LYS A 8 -2.60 9.33 1.12
N ASP A 9 -3.33 9.37 2.22
CA ASP A 9 -4.66 8.77 2.26
C ASP A 9 -5.68 9.61 1.47
N TYR A 10 -6.27 9.02 0.44
CA TYR A 10 -7.29 9.63 -0.41
C TYR A 10 -8.73 9.28 0.00
N GLY A 11 -8.90 8.39 0.96
CA GLY A 11 -10.20 7.91 1.40
C GLY A 11 -11.06 8.96 2.11
N PRO A 12 -12.38 8.73 2.22
CA PRO A 12 -13.15 7.63 1.62
C PRO A 12 -13.70 7.98 0.22
N ARG A 13 -13.16 9.02 -0.44
CA ARG A 13 -13.69 9.51 -1.71
C ARG A 13 -13.40 8.55 -2.87
N PRO A 14 -14.21 8.56 -3.95
CA PRO A 14 -13.87 7.88 -5.20
C PRO A 14 -12.47 8.26 -5.66
N PHE A 15 -11.66 7.25 -5.98
CA PHE A 15 -10.25 7.43 -6.24
C PHE A 15 -9.80 6.50 -7.37
N VAL A 16 -9.03 7.05 -8.32
CA VAL A 16 -8.45 6.32 -9.45
C VAL A 16 -6.96 6.60 -9.48
N ILE A 17 -6.17 5.53 -9.51
CA ILE A 17 -4.70 5.62 -9.56
C ILE A 17 -4.14 4.42 -10.35
N ASN A 18 -2.97 4.60 -10.96
CA ASN A 18 -2.17 3.46 -11.39
C ASN A 18 -1.47 2.87 -10.15
N ILE A 19 -2.04 1.79 -9.62
CA ILE A 19 -1.57 1.18 -8.37
C ILE A 19 -0.15 0.61 -8.51
N GLU A 20 0.21 0.02 -9.64
CA GLU A 20 1.55 -0.52 -9.89
C GLU A 20 2.61 0.59 -9.76
N LYS A 21 2.38 1.72 -10.44
CA LYS A 21 3.29 2.87 -10.37
C LYS A 21 3.34 3.47 -8.97
N ALA A 22 2.20 3.58 -8.28
CA ALA A 22 2.14 4.09 -6.91
C ALA A 22 2.92 3.21 -5.93
N THR A 23 2.72 1.88 -5.99
CA THR A 23 3.45 0.89 -5.18
C THR A 23 4.95 0.96 -5.42
N ARG A 24 5.40 1.00 -6.68
CA ARG A 24 6.83 1.06 -7.02
C ARG A 24 7.49 2.39 -6.67
N GLN A 25 6.71 3.46 -6.48
CA GLN A 25 7.22 4.77 -6.06
C GLN A 25 7.33 4.87 -4.53
N ASN A 26 6.55 4.10 -3.78
CA ASN A 26 6.59 4.13 -2.32
C ASN A 26 7.91 3.55 -1.81
N ASP A 27 8.63 4.32 -1.00
CA ASP A 27 9.89 3.95 -0.34
C ASP A 27 9.73 3.73 1.18
N THR A 28 8.52 3.94 1.70
CA THR A 28 8.21 3.72 3.12
C THR A 28 7.84 2.28 3.40
N PHE A 29 8.12 1.79 4.61
CA PHE A 29 7.65 0.47 5.05
C PHE A 29 6.14 0.30 4.91
N ARG A 30 5.36 1.35 5.23
CA ARG A 30 3.91 1.36 5.10
C ARG A 30 3.39 2.78 4.90
N THR A 31 2.62 3.01 3.84
CA THR A 31 1.87 4.23 3.58
C THR A 31 0.41 3.89 3.35
N ALA A 32 -0.52 4.49 4.10
CA ALA A 32 -1.94 4.40 3.80
C ALA A 32 -2.24 5.19 2.52
N LEU A 33 -2.80 4.51 1.51
CA LEU A 33 -3.19 5.13 0.24
C LEU A 33 -4.67 5.47 0.22
N TRP A 34 -5.51 4.63 0.83
CA TRP A 34 -6.95 4.84 0.87
C TRP A 34 -7.55 4.11 2.07
N THR A 35 -8.24 4.82 2.95
CA THR A 35 -8.99 4.25 4.08
C THR A 35 -10.48 4.57 3.95
N GLY A 36 -11.30 3.52 3.89
CA GLY A 36 -12.76 3.62 3.95
C GLY A 36 -13.31 2.90 5.19
N ASN A 37 -14.63 2.86 5.29
CA ASN A 37 -15.31 2.27 6.46
C ASN A 37 -15.20 0.73 6.54
N HIS A 38 -14.89 0.08 5.42
CA HIS A 38 -14.93 -1.38 5.30
C HIS A 38 -13.66 -1.98 4.68
N PHE A 39 -12.73 -1.14 4.23
CA PHE A 39 -11.53 -1.57 3.51
C PHE A 39 -10.43 -0.52 3.59
N GLN A 40 -9.18 -0.96 3.64
CA GLN A 40 -8.01 -0.11 3.59
C GLN A 40 -7.02 -0.64 2.57
N VAL A 41 -6.39 0.28 1.83
CA VAL A 41 -5.27 0.01 0.93
C VAL A 41 -4.03 0.69 1.49
N THR A 42 -2.99 -0.11 1.71
CA THR A 42 -1.65 0.37 2.06
C THR A 42 -0.66 0.01 0.96
N LEU A 43 0.38 0.85 0.83
CA LEU A 43 1.57 0.57 0.02
C LEU A 43 2.70 0.20 0.98
N MET A 44 3.48 -0.82 0.64
CA MET A 44 4.59 -1.28 1.47
C MET A 44 5.84 -1.46 0.62
N SER A 45 6.99 -1.03 1.15
CA SER A 45 8.31 -1.26 0.58
C SER A 45 9.22 -1.78 1.69
N LEU A 46 9.71 -3.00 1.52
CA LEU A 46 10.63 -3.64 2.46
C LEU A 46 12.02 -3.65 1.83
N ASN A 47 13.03 -3.30 2.63
CA ASN A 47 14.42 -3.47 2.25
C ASN A 47 14.81 -4.94 2.26
N VAL A 48 15.92 -5.27 1.58
CA VAL A 48 16.45 -6.63 1.57
C VAL A 48 16.75 -7.10 3.00
N GLY A 49 16.13 -8.21 3.39
CA GLY A 49 16.27 -8.80 4.72
C GLY A 49 15.32 -8.23 5.78
N GLU A 50 14.49 -7.23 5.46
CA GLU A 50 13.37 -6.84 6.31
C GLU A 50 12.20 -7.81 6.18
N ASP A 51 11.45 -7.95 7.27
CA ASP A 51 10.23 -8.74 7.35
C ASP A 51 9.08 -7.80 7.76
N ILE A 52 7.84 -8.13 7.37
CA ILE A 52 6.64 -7.45 7.86
C ILE A 52 6.46 -7.67 9.36
N GLY A 53 6.93 -8.81 9.85
CA GLY A 53 6.70 -9.33 11.20
C GLY A 53 5.51 -10.28 11.23
N THR A 54 5.53 -11.21 12.19
CA THR A 54 4.41 -12.13 12.42
C THR A 54 3.23 -11.37 13.00
N GLU A 55 2.10 -11.36 12.28
CA GLU A 55 0.84 -10.74 12.70
C GLU A 55 -0.31 -11.77 12.69
N ILE A 56 -1.30 -11.61 13.58
CA ILE A 56 -2.56 -12.36 13.59
C ILE A 56 -3.71 -11.36 13.64
N HIS A 57 -4.62 -11.47 12.68
CA HIS A 57 -5.79 -10.60 12.55
C HIS A 57 -7.07 -11.43 12.73
N PRO A 58 -7.65 -11.51 13.94
CA PRO A 58 -8.80 -12.40 14.20
C PRO A 58 -10.11 -11.90 13.56
N GLU A 59 -10.21 -10.60 13.29
CA GLU A 59 -11.46 -9.94 12.88
C GLU A 59 -11.44 -9.45 11.42
N LEU A 60 -10.32 -9.58 10.71
CA LEU A 60 -10.19 -9.06 9.35
C LEU A 60 -9.35 -9.97 8.45
N ASP A 61 -9.69 -9.94 7.16
CA ASP A 61 -8.92 -10.57 6.11
C ASP A 61 -7.87 -9.60 5.56
N GLN A 62 -6.75 -10.16 5.08
CA GLN A 62 -5.69 -9.40 4.42
C GLN A 62 -5.37 -10.00 3.04
N PHE A 63 -5.28 -9.13 2.04
CA PHE A 63 -4.83 -9.48 0.70
C PHE A 63 -3.54 -8.72 0.37
N LEU A 64 -2.51 -9.44 -0.08
CA LEU A 64 -1.23 -8.87 -0.50
C LEU A 64 -1.02 -9.15 -1.99
N ARG A 65 -0.65 -8.11 -2.74
CA ARG A 65 -0.24 -8.20 -4.14
C ARG A 65 1.19 -7.70 -4.28
N ILE A 66 2.09 -8.56 -4.72
CA ILE A 66 3.50 -8.22 -4.96
C ILE A 66 3.63 -7.61 -6.36
N GLU A 67 4.06 -6.34 -6.43
CA GLU A 67 4.32 -5.65 -7.71
C GLU A 67 5.80 -5.76 -8.14
N GLN A 68 6.74 -5.85 -7.20
CA GLN A 68 8.17 -6.02 -7.47
C GLN A 68 8.88 -6.68 -6.29
N GLY A 69 9.90 -7.49 -6.58
CA GLY A 69 10.68 -8.21 -5.58
C GLY A 69 10.38 -9.72 -5.58
N ARG A 70 10.91 -10.42 -4.58
CA ARG A 70 10.67 -11.85 -4.35
C ARG A 70 10.66 -12.15 -2.87
#